data_AF-A0A9Q0QKX3-F1
#
_entry.id   AF-A0A9Q0QKX3-F1
#
_cell.length_a   1.000
_cell.length_b   1.000
_cell.length_c   1.000
_cell.angle_alpha   90.00
_cell.angle_beta   90.00
_cell.angle_gamma   90.00
#
_symmetry.space_group_name_H-M   'P 1'
#
loop_
_entity.id
_entity.type
_entity.pdbx_description
1 polymer ?
#
loop_
_entity_poly.entity_id
_entity_poly.type
_entity_poly.pdbx_seq_one_letter_code
_entity_poly.pdbx_strand_id
1 'polypeptide(L)'
;MKVHRLIFLLLLFAYQVCCKTYVHIDYSLTVEVPSEYSVELLGRAFLMETNQMEPSFRVAVSVEPVIGKYSCSLQVFLGDVKVWNSGHYSHFYTSDKCALELTKDGDLRLKGSNDRIGWRTGTSGQGVERLEILKTGNLVLVDALNRIKWQSFNFPTDVMLWGQRLNVATRLTSFPTNSTAFYSFEIQHSKIALYLSSGKWNYSYWEFQPTKSRNITFIELGSKGLEIFNDKYKKIAQISSFGTQFQPLRFLALGNKTGNMGLYFYSPEKRSFEAAFQALNTTCDLPLACRPYGICTLSNACSCIRLLTAKKGAGSDCNGGFSEGFCDKGQPEMLELSGVSSVLRTAPKRVNVSKETCENLCLQDCKCAAALYSAGKDGTSSRECFTYGLVSGVKQVERGTGLTFMVKVPNGTRVSHGKSNVKKWVLVMVGVIDGLIILLVLGGLGYCLVQRRRRRRRNMLASDNNNT
;
A
#
# COMPACT_ATOMS: atom_id res chain seq x y z
N MET A 1 50.75 20.03 12.13
CA MET A 1 50.02 18.74 12.10
C MET A 1 49.54 18.41 13.50
N LYS A 2 48.25 18.62 13.78
CA LYS A 2 47.60 18.17 15.03
C LYS A 2 46.33 17.43 14.64
N VAL A 3 46.38 16.12 14.83
CA VAL A 3 45.31 15.14 14.59
C VAL A 3 44.21 15.37 15.62
N HIS A 4 43.00 15.70 15.19
CA HIS A 4 41.81 15.67 16.06
C HIS A 4 41.26 14.24 16.06
N ARG A 5 41.29 13.61 17.23
CA ARG A 5 40.69 12.30 17.50
C ARG A 5 39.16 12.45 17.46
N LEU A 6 38.51 11.78 16.50
CA LEU A 6 37.07 11.47 16.60
C LEU A 6 36.88 10.52 17.78
N ILE A 7 36.17 10.97 18.82
CA ILE A 7 35.69 10.11 19.89
C ILE A 7 34.31 9.59 19.44
N PHE A 8 34.28 8.33 19.00
CA PHE A 8 33.03 7.58 18.85
C PHE A 8 32.56 7.20 20.25
N LEU A 9 31.53 7.87 20.76
CA LEU A 9 30.93 7.53 22.05
C LEU A 9 30.02 6.31 21.87
N LEU A 10 30.60 5.11 22.00
CA LEU A 10 29.87 3.86 22.13
C LEU A 10 29.36 3.75 23.58
N LEU A 11 28.10 4.13 23.82
CA LEU A 11 27.41 3.85 25.08
C LEU A 11 26.93 2.39 25.08
N LEU A 12 27.75 1.52 25.67
CA LEU A 12 27.34 0.20 26.13
C LEU A 12 26.51 0.34 27.41
N PHE A 13 25.19 0.19 27.31
CA PHE A 13 24.34 -0.10 28.47
C PHE A 13 23.71 -1.48 28.30
N ALA A 14 24.16 -2.44 29.11
CA ALA A 14 23.52 -3.73 29.33
C ALA A 14 23.94 -4.17 30.75
N TYR A 15 23.10 -4.64 31.67
CA TYR A 15 21.89 -5.45 31.56
C TYR A 15 21.04 -5.23 32.83
N GLN A 16 19.95 -4.48 32.73
CA GLN A 16 18.73 -4.64 33.55
C GLN A 16 17.65 -3.71 33.00
N VAL A 17 17.25 -3.94 31.75
CA VAL A 17 16.03 -3.31 31.22
C VAL A 17 14.85 -4.02 31.86
N CYS A 18 14.43 -3.54 33.03
CA CYS A 18 13.12 -3.87 33.55
C CYS A 18 12.10 -3.39 32.50
N CYS A 19 11.46 -4.32 31.80
CA CYS A 19 10.46 -4.01 30.78
C CYS A 19 9.24 -3.41 31.48
N LYS A 20 9.20 -2.08 31.60
CA LYS A 20 8.07 -1.37 32.17
C LYS A 20 6.90 -1.48 31.19
N THR A 21 5.76 -2.02 31.62
CA THR A 21 4.55 -2.12 30.77
C THR A 21 3.61 -0.92 30.96
N TYR A 22 3.86 -0.07 31.96
CA TYR A 22 3.02 1.09 32.26
C TYR A 22 3.82 2.27 32.82
N VAL A 23 3.24 3.47 32.77
CA VAL A 23 3.72 4.67 33.47
C VAL A 23 2.58 5.32 34.23
N HIS A 24 2.85 5.84 35.43
CA HIS A 24 1.85 6.53 36.25
C HIS A 24 1.67 7.99 35.84
N ILE A 25 0.62 8.64 36.36
CA ILE A 25 0.48 10.09 36.31
C ILE A 25 1.72 10.83 36.83
N ASP A 26 1.85 12.10 36.45
CA ASP A 26 3.03 12.93 36.69
C ASP A 26 4.31 12.41 35.98
N TYR A 27 4.11 11.64 34.90
CA TYR A 27 5.20 11.16 34.05
C TYR A 27 5.47 12.14 32.91
N SER A 28 6.76 12.38 32.63
CA SER A 28 7.21 13.19 31.52
C SER A 28 8.44 12.57 30.85
N LEU A 29 8.49 12.64 29.52
CA LEU A 29 9.60 12.21 28.70
C LEU A 29 9.80 13.20 27.56
N THR A 30 11.01 13.72 27.38
CA THR A 30 11.33 14.67 26.30
C THR A 30 12.35 14.07 25.35
N VAL A 31 12.09 14.21 24.05
CA VAL A 31 13.03 13.96 22.96
C VAL A 31 13.43 15.31 22.38
N GLU A 32 14.74 15.57 22.31
CA GLU A 32 15.26 16.79 21.68
C GLU A 32 15.03 16.75 20.16
N VAL A 33 14.67 17.90 19.61
CA VAL A 33 14.43 18.08 18.17
C VAL A 33 15.48 19.05 17.64
N PRO A 34 16.36 18.63 16.71
CA PRO A 34 17.38 19.50 16.15
C PRO A 34 16.79 20.73 15.47
N SER A 35 17.52 21.84 15.55
CA SER A 35 17.19 23.08 14.84
C SER A 35 17.36 22.94 13.32
N GLU A 36 18.36 22.15 12.90
CA GLU A 36 18.63 21.87 11.49
C GLU A 36 17.85 20.63 11.01
N TYR A 37 17.23 20.77 9.84
CA TYR A 37 16.50 19.69 9.21
C TYR A 37 17.43 18.70 8.51
N SER A 38 17.27 17.42 8.82
CA SER A 38 17.92 16.29 8.16
C SER A 38 16.88 15.22 7.85
N VAL A 39 16.91 14.72 6.61
CA VAL A 39 16.01 13.65 6.15
C VAL A 39 16.34 12.30 6.83
N GLU A 40 17.55 12.14 7.35
CA GLU A 40 18.02 10.90 7.97
C GLU A 40 17.79 10.85 9.47
N LEU A 41 17.41 11.97 10.10
CA LEU A 41 17.21 11.99 11.54
C LEU A 41 16.02 11.11 11.92
N LEU A 42 16.24 10.22 12.88
CA LEU A 42 15.19 9.42 13.49
C LEU A 42 15.35 9.44 15.01
N GLY A 43 14.65 10.36 15.67
CA GLY A 43 14.67 10.44 17.14
C GLY A 43 13.61 9.52 17.73
N ARG A 44 13.99 8.57 18.58
CA ARG A 44 13.02 7.68 19.26
C ARG A 44 13.44 7.44 20.70
N ALA A 45 12.48 7.60 21.62
CA ALA A 45 12.63 7.23 23.02
C ALA A 45 11.54 6.22 23.41
N PHE A 46 11.94 4.98 23.66
CA PHE A 46 11.04 3.91 24.10
C PHE A 46 10.74 4.07 25.60
N LEU A 47 9.46 4.03 25.97
CA LEU A 47 9.01 4.21 27.36
C LEU A 47 8.35 2.98 27.97
N MET A 48 7.90 2.02 27.16
CA MET A 48 7.30 0.79 27.64
C MET A 48 7.40 -0.33 26.62
N GLU A 49 7.46 -1.56 27.13
CA GLU A 49 7.57 -2.78 26.34
C GLU A 49 6.81 -3.93 27.01
N THR A 50 6.11 -4.74 26.21
CA THR A 50 5.44 -5.94 26.70
C THR A 50 6.43 -7.07 26.91
N ASN A 51 6.32 -7.77 28.04
CA ASN A 51 7.07 -9.00 28.29
C ASN A 51 6.41 -10.19 27.56
N GLN A 52 6.74 -10.36 26.27
CA GLN A 52 6.28 -11.47 25.44
C GLN A 52 7.39 -11.98 24.51
N MET A 53 7.24 -13.21 24.02
CA MET A 53 8.17 -13.79 23.04
C MET A 53 8.20 -12.93 21.76
N GLU A 54 9.38 -12.76 21.15
CA GLU A 54 9.55 -11.89 19.99
C GLU A 54 8.53 -12.21 18.88
N PRO A 55 7.91 -11.18 18.27
CA PRO A 55 8.15 -9.76 18.51
C PRO A 55 7.31 -9.19 19.66
N SER A 56 7.93 -8.36 20.50
CA SER A 56 7.26 -7.60 21.57
C SER A 56 6.58 -6.34 21.03
N PHE A 57 5.56 -5.86 21.75
CA PHE A 57 5.04 -4.52 21.56
C PHE A 57 5.88 -3.50 22.32
N ARG A 58 6.25 -2.41 21.66
CA ARG A 58 7.02 -1.30 22.24
C ARG A 58 6.33 0.01 21.95
N VAL A 59 6.35 0.94 22.90
CA VAL A 59 5.79 2.28 22.71
C VAL A 59 6.93 3.30 22.79
N ALA A 60 6.95 4.23 21.84
CA ALA A 60 7.96 5.26 21.76
C ALA A 60 7.35 6.63 21.47
N VAL A 61 8.01 7.66 22.00
CA VAL A 61 7.91 9.01 21.46
C VAL A 61 8.88 9.11 20.29
N SER A 62 8.37 9.47 19.13
CA SER A 62 9.13 9.51 17.87
C SER A 62 9.11 10.91 17.26
N VAL A 63 10.27 11.33 16.77
CA VAL A 63 10.51 12.53 15.97
C VAL A 63 10.97 12.07 14.60
N GLU A 64 10.13 12.27 13.58
CA GLU A 64 10.37 11.80 12.22
C GLU A 64 10.32 12.96 11.21
N PRO A 65 11.23 13.01 10.21
CA PRO A 65 11.23 14.05 9.18
C PRO A 65 10.06 13.82 8.22
N VAL A 66 9.26 14.87 8.03
CA VAL A 66 8.09 14.89 7.15
C VAL A 66 8.07 16.24 6.44
N ILE A 67 8.35 16.23 5.13
CA ILE A 67 8.22 17.38 4.22
C ILE A 67 8.94 18.63 4.79
N GLY A 68 10.24 18.53 5.06
CA GLY A 68 11.07 19.67 5.49
C GLY A 68 10.86 20.11 6.94
N LYS A 69 10.06 19.38 7.73
CA LYS A 69 9.85 19.63 9.16
C LYS A 69 9.93 18.32 9.95
N TYR A 70 10.07 18.41 11.27
CA TYR A 70 9.97 17.24 12.14
C TYR A 70 8.56 17.08 12.69
N SER A 71 8.03 15.87 12.60
CA SER A 71 6.76 15.45 13.18
C SER A 71 7.00 14.70 14.48
N CYS A 72 6.44 15.19 15.58
CA CYS A 72 6.41 14.57 16.90
C CYS A 72 5.18 13.67 17.04
N SER A 73 5.34 12.43 17.49
CA SER A 73 4.23 11.49 17.64
C SER A 73 4.49 10.40 18.69
N LEU A 74 3.41 9.86 19.24
CA LEU A 74 3.42 8.67 20.08
C LEU A 74 3.11 7.47 19.19
N GLN A 75 3.98 6.47 19.20
CA GLN A 75 3.93 5.35 18.26
C GLN A 75 3.97 4.03 19.01
N VAL A 76 3.19 3.05 18.53
CA VAL A 76 3.26 1.66 18.99
C VAL A 76 3.88 0.83 17.88
N PHE A 77 4.82 -0.02 18.25
CA PHE A 77 5.54 -0.93 17.37
C PHE A 77 5.28 -2.37 17.79
N LEU A 78 5.24 -3.27 16.81
CA LEU A 78 5.35 -4.71 17.02
C LEU A 78 6.63 -5.18 16.30
N GLY A 79 7.68 -5.50 17.06
CA GLY A 79 9.02 -5.60 16.49
C GLY A 79 9.40 -4.25 15.85
N ASP A 80 9.71 -4.25 14.56
CA ASP A 80 10.06 -3.02 13.82
C ASP A 80 8.90 -2.44 13.00
N VAL A 81 7.72 -3.06 13.07
CA VAL A 81 6.52 -2.58 12.36
C VAL A 81 5.81 -1.55 13.22
N LYS A 82 5.63 -0.33 12.70
CA LYS A 82 4.76 0.69 13.30
C LYS A 82 3.30 0.28 13.09
N VAL A 83 2.59 -0.02 14.18
CA VAL A 83 1.21 -0.54 14.15
C VAL A 83 0.17 0.48 14.62
N TRP A 84 0.61 1.57 15.25
CA TRP A 84 -0.25 2.69 15.60
C TRP A 84 0.57 3.99 15.71
N ASN A 85 -0.04 5.12 15.39
CA ASN A 85 0.61 6.42 15.39
C ASN A 85 -0.38 7.54 15.74
N SER A 86 -0.10 8.31 16.79
CA SER A 86 -0.93 9.46 17.19
C SER A 86 -0.99 10.56 16.13
N GLY A 87 0.04 10.67 15.30
CA GLY A 87 0.16 11.65 14.22
C GLY A 87 -0.33 11.17 12.86
N HIS A 88 -1.11 10.09 12.79
CA HIS A 88 -1.54 9.47 11.53
C HIS A 88 -2.42 10.36 10.65
N TYR A 89 -3.42 11.01 11.24
CA TYR A 89 -4.36 11.89 10.51
C TYR A 89 -3.92 13.34 10.48
N SER A 90 -3.15 13.77 11.48
CA SER A 90 -2.65 15.13 11.60
C SER A 90 -1.26 15.11 12.23
N HIS A 91 -0.27 15.49 11.44
CA HIS A 91 1.10 15.61 11.91
C HIS A 91 1.23 16.75 12.91
N PHE A 92 1.87 16.48 14.05
CA PHE A 92 2.28 17.51 14.98
C PHE A 92 3.70 17.96 14.66
N TYR A 93 3.83 19.04 13.90
CA TYR A 93 5.13 19.63 13.60
C TYR A 93 5.65 20.46 14.77
N THR A 94 6.91 20.22 15.18
CA THR A 94 7.57 20.97 16.26
C THR A 94 9.07 21.15 15.97
N SER A 95 9.66 22.16 16.60
CA SER A 95 11.11 22.35 16.75
C SER A 95 11.51 22.11 18.21
N ASP A 96 12.82 22.16 18.51
CA ASP A 96 13.49 22.14 19.83
C ASP A 96 13.21 20.93 20.75
N LYS A 97 11.95 20.62 21.03
CA LYS A 97 11.54 19.50 21.88
C LYS A 97 10.26 18.83 21.39
N CYS A 98 10.15 17.54 21.69
CA CYS A 98 8.95 16.71 21.59
C CYS A 98 8.78 16.01 22.94
N ALA A 99 7.84 16.47 23.76
CA ALA A 99 7.64 16.00 25.13
C ALA A 99 6.31 15.27 25.28
N LEU A 100 6.35 14.03 25.76
CA LEU A 100 5.17 13.29 26.21
C LEU A 100 4.96 13.55 27.70
N GLU A 101 3.74 13.88 28.07
CA GLU A 101 3.35 14.14 29.46
C GLU A 101 2.05 13.41 29.78
N LEU A 102 2.04 12.63 30.86
CA LEU A 102 0.82 12.15 31.49
C LEU A 102 0.58 12.98 32.74
N THR A 103 -0.35 13.93 32.66
CA THR A 103 -0.54 14.94 33.69
C THR A 103 -1.16 14.39 34.97
N LYS A 104 -1.07 15.15 36.07
CA LYS A 104 -1.71 14.81 37.35
C LYS A 104 -3.23 14.68 37.29
N ASP A 105 -3.87 15.46 36.40
CA ASP A 105 -5.30 15.37 36.11
C ASP A 105 -5.64 14.23 35.11
N GLY A 106 -4.65 13.46 34.66
CA GLY A 106 -4.87 12.23 33.92
C GLY A 106 -4.98 12.39 32.40
N ASP A 107 -4.46 13.47 31.82
CA ASP A 107 -4.47 13.70 30.37
C ASP A 107 -3.09 13.36 29.77
N LEU A 108 -3.08 12.48 28.77
CA LEU A 108 -1.86 12.18 28.01
C LEU A 108 -1.72 13.17 26.85
N ARG A 109 -0.59 13.89 26.78
CA ARG A 109 -0.36 15.01 25.85
C ARG A 109 1.03 14.92 25.20
N LEU A 110 1.13 15.39 23.95
CA LEU A 110 2.40 15.70 23.29
C LEU A 110 2.56 17.22 23.20
N LYS A 111 3.69 17.73 23.70
CA LYS A 111 4.06 19.14 23.73
C LYS A 111 5.31 19.41 22.90
N GLY A 112 5.32 20.56 22.24
CA GLY A 112 6.45 21.07 21.47
C GLY A 112 7.13 22.25 22.15
N SER A 113 7.84 23.07 21.37
CA SER A 113 8.36 24.36 21.83
C SER A 113 7.26 25.24 22.43
N ASN A 114 7.64 26.05 23.42
CA ASN A 114 6.73 26.96 24.15
C ASN A 114 5.50 26.25 24.75
N ASP A 115 5.64 24.96 25.08
CA ASP A 115 4.59 24.11 25.64
C ASP A 115 3.32 24.00 24.78
N ARG A 116 3.45 24.24 23.46
CA ARG A 116 2.37 24.04 22.50
C ARG A 116 1.93 22.57 22.49
N ILE A 117 0.66 22.33 22.81
CA ILE A 117 0.06 21.00 22.74
C ILE A 117 -0.29 20.69 21.28
N GLY A 118 0.30 19.62 20.75
CA GLY A 118 0.06 19.15 19.39
C GLY A 118 -0.93 17.99 19.29
N TRP A 119 -1.01 17.18 20.33
CA TRP A 119 -1.91 16.03 20.42
C TRP A 119 -2.23 15.74 21.88
N ARG A 120 -3.44 15.28 22.17
CA ARG A 120 -3.87 14.84 23.50
C ARG A 120 -5.00 13.82 23.44
N THR A 121 -5.16 13.07 24.52
CA THR A 121 -6.22 12.06 24.68
C THR A 121 -7.55 12.64 25.17
N GLY A 122 -7.54 13.79 25.85
CA GLY A 122 -8.75 14.45 26.32
C GLY A 122 -9.31 13.85 27.61
N THR A 123 -8.47 13.18 28.41
CA THR A 123 -8.87 12.40 29.59
C THR A 123 -8.72 13.15 30.92
N SER A 124 -8.41 14.45 30.86
CA SER A 124 -8.37 15.35 32.03
C SER A 124 -9.61 15.19 32.91
N GLY A 125 -9.41 14.95 34.21
CA GLY A 125 -10.48 14.80 35.20
C GLY A 125 -11.24 13.48 35.16
N GLN A 126 -10.87 12.53 34.29
CA GLN A 126 -11.58 11.24 34.18
C GLN A 126 -11.09 10.16 35.16
N GLY A 127 -10.18 10.52 36.07
CA GLY A 127 -9.61 9.63 37.09
C GLY A 127 -8.57 8.65 36.54
N VAL A 128 -7.86 9.02 35.47
CA VAL A 128 -6.75 8.21 34.94
C VAL A 128 -5.59 8.19 35.92
N GLU A 129 -5.04 7.00 36.15
CA GLU A 129 -3.91 6.77 37.08
C GLU A 129 -2.63 6.32 36.36
N ARG A 130 -2.79 5.67 35.20
CA ARG A 130 -1.66 5.15 34.43
C ARG A 130 -1.97 4.94 32.95
N LEU A 131 -0.91 5.02 32.15
CA LEU A 131 -0.84 4.57 30.76
C LEU A 131 -0.21 3.19 30.72
N GLU A 132 -0.80 2.25 29.99
CA GLU A 132 -0.39 0.84 29.97
C GLU A 132 -0.45 0.28 28.54
N ILE A 133 0.57 -0.49 28.13
CA ILE A 133 0.54 -1.27 26.89
C ILE A 133 0.15 -2.72 27.19
N LEU A 134 -0.97 -3.16 26.61
CA LEU A 134 -1.46 -4.54 26.76
C LEU A 134 -0.72 -5.50 25.82
N LYS A 135 -0.76 -6.80 26.13
CA LYS A 135 -0.18 -7.86 25.28
C LYS A 135 -0.78 -7.95 23.86
N THR A 136 -1.94 -7.33 23.65
CA THR A 136 -2.58 -7.20 22.32
C THR A 136 -2.01 -6.04 21.50
N GLY A 137 -1.17 -5.19 22.09
CA GLY A 137 -0.72 -3.93 21.50
C GLY A 137 -1.69 -2.76 21.72
N ASN A 138 -2.79 -2.98 22.46
CA ASN A 138 -3.71 -1.91 22.82
C ASN A 138 -3.08 -1.03 23.90
N LEU A 139 -2.89 0.25 23.57
CA LEU A 139 -2.36 1.25 24.49
C LEU A 139 -3.54 1.91 25.20
N VAL A 140 -3.59 1.82 26.52
CA VAL A 140 -4.76 2.21 27.31
C VAL A 140 -4.42 3.19 28.42
N LEU A 141 -5.33 4.12 28.70
CA LEU A 141 -5.34 4.90 29.94
C LEU A 141 -6.40 4.29 30.86
N VAL A 142 -6.03 3.98 32.11
CA VAL A 142 -6.90 3.28 33.06
C VAL A 142 -6.95 4.01 34.40
N ASP A 143 -8.06 3.86 35.11
CA ASP A 143 -8.22 4.35 36.49
C ASP A 143 -7.69 3.37 37.54
N ALA A 144 -7.77 3.75 38.82
CA ALA A 144 -7.38 2.93 39.97
C ALA A 144 -8.09 1.57 40.04
N LEU A 145 -9.28 1.46 39.41
CA LEU A 145 -10.07 0.24 39.34
C LEU A 145 -9.83 -0.55 38.03
N ASN A 146 -8.79 -0.21 37.28
CA ASN A 146 -8.42 -0.82 35.99
C ASN A 146 -9.48 -0.64 34.89
N ARG A 147 -10.35 0.37 35.01
CA ARG A 147 -11.33 0.67 33.96
C ARG A 147 -10.69 1.55 32.90
N ILE A 148 -10.80 1.12 31.64
CA ILE A 148 -10.30 1.85 30.48
C ILE A 148 -11.07 3.17 30.32
N LYS A 149 -10.34 4.28 30.31
CA LYS A 149 -10.83 5.64 30.01
C LYS A 149 -10.57 6.03 28.58
N TRP A 150 -9.47 5.54 28.01
CA TRP A 150 -9.08 5.76 26.62
C TRP A 150 -8.28 4.57 26.11
N GLN A 151 -8.39 4.25 24.82
CA GLN A 151 -7.62 3.18 24.19
C GLN A 151 -7.28 3.47 22.73
N SER A 152 -6.09 3.06 22.29
CA SER A 152 -5.64 3.24 20.90
C SER A 152 -6.47 2.47 19.89
N PHE A 153 -7.06 1.32 20.28
CA PHE A 153 -7.89 0.50 19.41
C PHE A 153 -9.14 1.20 18.87
N ASN A 154 -9.60 2.28 19.53
CA ASN A 154 -10.72 3.10 19.04
C ASN A 154 -10.29 4.08 17.93
N PHE A 155 -8.99 4.23 17.69
CA PHE A 155 -8.40 5.17 16.72
C PHE A 155 -7.42 4.44 15.79
N PRO A 156 -7.90 3.50 14.96
CA PRO A 156 -7.03 2.71 14.10
C PRO A 156 -6.35 3.59 13.02
N THR A 157 -5.20 3.13 12.51
CA THR A 157 -4.42 3.84 11.48
C THR A 157 -4.54 3.12 10.12
N ASP A 158 -3.45 2.54 9.63
CA ASP A 158 -3.32 1.65 8.49
C ASP A 158 -3.28 0.16 8.89
N VAL A 159 -3.26 -0.13 10.20
CA VAL A 159 -3.10 -1.48 10.76
C VAL A 159 -4.25 -1.83 11.70
N MET A 160 -4.68 -3.09 11.65
CA MET A 160 -5.57 -3.73 12.61
C MET A 160 -4.83 -4.86 13.32
N LEU A 161 -4.77 -4.80 14.65
CA LEU A 161 -4.07 -5.81 15.46
C LEU A 161 -4.97 -6.99 15.83
N TRP A 162 -4.35 -8.13 16.17
CA TRP A 162 -5.06 -9.25 16.78
C TRP A 162 -5.79 -8.81 18.07
N GLY A 163 -7.05 -9.25 18.22
CA GLY A 163 -7.91 -8.88 19.35
C GLY A 163 -8.57 -7.51 19.21
N GLN A 164 -8.26 -6.75 18.17
CA GLN A 164 -9.02 -5.56 17.80
C GLN A 164 -10.27 -5.96 17.01
N ARG A 165 -11.39 -5.31 17.31
CA ARG A 165 -12.63 -5.40 16.53
C ARG A 165 -12.82 -4.12 15.75
N LEU A 166 -13.03 -4.22 14.44
CA LEU A 166 -13.41 -3.08 13.62
C LEU A 166 -14.87 -3.21 13.20
N ASN A 167 -15.67 -2.21 13.53
CA ASN A 167 -17.09 -2.18 13.17
C ASN A 167 -17.27 -1.63 11.75
N VAL A 168 -18.47 -1.78 11.20
CA VAL A 168 -18.88 -1.04 10.00
C VAL A 168 -18.63 0.46 10.21
N ALA A 169 -18.30 1.16 9.12
CA ALA A 169 -17.88 2.55 9.09
C ALA A 169 -16.50 2.85 9.69
N THR A 170 -15.82 1.86 10.28
CA THR A 170 -14.38 1.98 10.55
C THR A 170 -13.60 1.95 9.24
N ARG A 171 -12.58 2.79 9.15
CA ARG A 171 -11.69 2.90 7.98
C ARG A 171 -10.24 2.82 8.43
N LEU A 172 -9.45 2.01 7.75
CA LEU A 172 -8.00 2.13 7.82
C LEU A 172 -7.54 2.99 6.66
N THR A 173 -6.62 3.91 6.88
CA THR A 173 -6.14 4.83 5.84
C THR A 173 -4.64 4.76 5.73
N SER A 174 -4.11 4.91 4.52
CA SER A 174 -2.69 5.10 4.31
C SER A 174 -2.43 6.25 3.34
N PHE A 175 -1.47 7.09 3.69
CA PHE A 175 -1.10 8.30 2.96
C PHE A 175 0.29 8.10 2.32
N PRO A 176 0.35 7.77 1.01
CA PRO A 176 1.63 7.68 0.31
C PRO A 176 2.37 9.03 0.35
N THR A 177 3.69 8.98 0.50
CA THR A 177 4.53 10.18 0.50
C THR A 177 4.39 10.93 -0.82
N ASN A 178 4.32 12.27 -0.77
CA ASN A 178 4.23 13.15 -1.94
C ASN A 178 3.03 12.88 -2.85
N SER A 179 1.93 12.37 -2.29
CA SER A 179 0.68 12.11 -3.01
C SER A 179 -0.46 12.92 -2.41
N THR A 180 -1.31 13.50 -3.25
CA THR A 180 -2.60 14.06 -2.85
C THR A 180 -3.68 12.98 -2.74
N ALA A 181 -3.41 11.78 -3.26
CA ALA A 181 -4.27 10.62 -3.14
C ALA A 181 -3.87 9.77 -1.93
N PHE A 182 -4.85 9.11 -1.32
CA PHE A 182 -4.65 8.18 -0.21
C PHE A 182 -5.44 6.89 -0.43
N TYR A 183 -4.99 5.81 0.21
CA TYR A 183 -5.67 4.53 0.19
C TYR A 183 -6.53 4.39 1.42
N SER A 184 -7.65 3.68 1.30
CA SER A 184 -8.42 3.24 2.46
C SER A 184 -8.93 1.81 2.33
N PHE A 185 -9.00 1.13 3.47
CA PHE A 185 -9.74 -0.11 3.68
C PHE A 185 -11.03 0.28 4.40
N GLU A 186 -12.18 0.00 3.79
CA GLU A 186 -13.48 0.37 4.32
C GLU A 186 -14.37 -0.85 4.53
N ILE A 187 -15.04 -0.87 5.69
CA ILE A 187 -16.05 -1.88 6.04
C ILE A 187 -17.43 -1.26 5.84
N GLN A 188 -18.17 -1.77 4.87
CA GLN A 188 -19.56 -1.40 4.58
C GLN A 188 -20.48 -2.56 4.94
N HIS A 189 -21.78 -2.27 5.09
CA HIS A 189 -22.76 -3.31 5.41
C HIS A 189 -22.80 -4.46 4.39
N SER A 190 -22.61 -4.17 3.11
CA SER A 190 -22.69 -5.18 2.04
C SER A 190 -21.34 -5.74 1.60
N LYS A 191 -20.23 -5.05 1.92
CA LYS A 191 -18.91 -5.37 1.38
C LYS A 191 -17.77 -4.81 2.20
N ILE A 192 -16.59 -5.41 2.01
CA ILE A 192 -15.31 -4.83 2.39
C ILE A 192 -14.64 -4.39 1.09
N ALA A 193 -14.03 -3.21 1.07
CA ALA A 193 -13.41 -2.70 -0.15
C ALA A 193 -12.16 -1.88 0.12
N LEU A 194 -11.25 -1.91 -0.85
CA LEU A 194 -10.09 -1.02 -0.91
C LEU A 194 -10.37 0.11 -1.88
N TYR A 195 -10.03 1.32 -1.47
CA TYR A 195 -10.35 2.55 -2.17
C TYR A 195 -9.11 3.40 -2.41
N LEU A 196 -9.03 4.00 -3.60
CA LEU A 196 -8.11 5.08 -3.92
C LEU A 196 -8.93 6.37 -3.95
N SER A 197 -8.68 7.25 -2.99
CA SER A 197 -9.29 8.57 -2.90
C SER A 197 -8.33 9.63 -3.40
N SER A 198 -8.79 10.50 -4.31
CA SER A 198 -8.02 11.64 -4.82
C SER A 198 -8.94 12.83 -5.08
N GLY A 199 -8.76 13.90 -4.31
CA GLY A 199 -9.67 15.04 -4.31
C GLY A 199 -11.10 14.61 -3.95
N LYS A 200 -12.06 14.85 -4.86
CA LYS A 200 -13.47 14.43 -4.68
C LYS A 200 -13.77 13.03 -5.22
N TRP A 201 -12.80 12.39 -5.85
CA TRP A 201 -12.99 11.10 -6.50
C TRP A 201 -12.59 9.97 -5.57
N ASN A 202 -13.41 8.92 -5.54
CA ASN A 202 -13.14 7.72 -4.76
C ASN A 202 -13.43 6.49 -5.62
N TYR A 203 -12.40 5.67 -5.85
CA TYR A 203 -12.51 4.50 -6.71
C TYR A 203 -12.20 3.25 -5.91
N SER A 204 -13.08 2.25 -5.93
CA SER A 204 -12.71 0.94 -5.41
C SER A 204 -11.79 0.25 -6.42
N TYR A 205 -10.79 -0.48 -5.94
CA TYR A 205 -9.93 -1.29 -6.81
C TYR A 205 -9.88 -2.76 -6.38
N TRP A 206 -10.47 -3.06 -5.22
CA TRP A 206 -10.68 -4.42 -4.73
C TRP A 206 -11.93 -4.44 -3.85
N GLU A 207 -12.73 -5.51 -3.94
CA GLU A 207 -13.93 -5.68 -3.14
C GLU A 207 -14.14 -7.15 -2.75
N PHE A 208 -14.65 -7.36 -1.55
CA PHE A 208 -15.10 -8.65 -1.03
C PHE A 208 -16.54 -8.53 -0.55
N GLN A 209 -17.42 -9.40 -1.02
CA GLN A 209 -18.83 -9.45 -0.65
C GLN A 209 -19.17 -10.81 -0.04
N PRO A 210 -19.75 -10.86 1.18
CA PRO A 210 -20.26 -12.10 1.75
C PRO A 210 -21.31 -12.74 0.85
N THR A 211 -21.35 -14.08 0.84
CA THR A 211 -22.40 -14.81 0.11
C THR A 211 -23.78 -14.51 0.72
N LYS A 212 -24.80 -14.47 -0.14
CA LYS A 212 -26.22 -14.26 0.23
C LYS A 212 -26.55 -12.88 0.84
N SER A 213 -25.81 -11.82 0.47
CA SER A 213 -26.11 -10.43 0.85
C SER A 213 -26.33 -10.21 2.35
N ARG A 214 -25.56 -10.90 3.19
CA ARG A 214 -25.65 -10.75 4.64
C ARG A 214 -24.98 -9.46 5.07
N ASN A 215 -25.64 -8.72 5.96
CA ASN A 215 -25.07 -7.50 6.52
C ASN A 215 -23.87 -7.81 7.40
N ILE A 216 -22.74 -7.20 7.07
CA ILE A 216 -21.55 -7.10 7.91
C ILE A 216 -21.86 -6.15 9.05
N THR A 217 -21.41 -6.47 10.25
CA THR A 217 -21.48 -5.60 11.43
C THR A 217 -20.09 -5.28 11.97
N PHE A 218 -19.21 -6.29 12.01
CA PHE A 218 -17.82 -6.11 12.41
C PHE A 218 -16.92 -7.21 11.83
N ILE A 219 -15.62 -6.98 11.92
CA ILE A 219 -14.58 -7.93 11.54
C ILE A 219 -13.59 -8.12 12.69
N GLU A 220 -13.00 -9.31 12.76
CA GLU A 220 -11.93 -9.67 13.70
C GLU A 220 -10.87 -10.51 12.98
N LEU A 221 -9.63 -10.39 13.43
CA LEU A 221 -8.55 -11.24 12.94
C LEU A 221 -8.63 -12.60 13.66
N GLY A 222 -8.90 -13.66 12.90
CA GLY A 222 -8.94 -15.03 13.40
C GLY A 222 -7.71 -15.82 12.98
N SER A 223 -7.56 -17.04 13.52
CA SER A 223 -6.36 -17.87 13.27
C SER A 223 -6.22 -18.34 11.83
N LYS A 224 -7.31 -18.33 11.05
CA LYS A 224 -7.37 -18.80 9.66
C LYS A 224 -7.62 -17.68 8.63
N GLY A 225 -7.61 -16.42 9.06
CA GLY A 225 -7.90 -15.29 8.19
C GLY A 225 -8.70 -14.18 8.88
N LEU A 226 -9.23 -13.27 8.08
CA LEU A 226 -10.11 -12.20 8.55
C LEU A 226 -11.55 -12.71 8.63
N GLU A 227 -12.10 -12.75 9.83
CA GLU A 227 -13.45 -13.25 10.10
C GLU A 227 -14.46 -12.10 10.08
N ILE A 228 -15.62 -12.36 9.48
CA ILE A 228 -16.65 -11.35 9.22
C ILE A 228 -17.93 -11.79 9.90
N PHE A 229 -18.51 -10.91 10.71
CA PHE A 229 -19.64 -11.22 11.58
C PHE A 229 -20.84 -10.33 11.30
N ASN A 230 -22.02 -10.85 11.61
CA ASN A 230 -23.26 -10.08 11.65
C ASN A 230 -23.60 -9.61 13.08
N ASP A 231 -24.74 -8.94 13.20
CA ASP A 231 -25.34 -8.42 14.43
C ASP A 231 -25.59 -9.50 15.51
N LYS A 232 -25.83 -10.74 15.10
CA LYS A 232 -26.01 -11.90 15.99
C LYS A 232 -24.69 -12.59 16.35
N TYR A 233 -23.54 -11.94 16.13
CA TYR A 233 -22.20 -12.51 16.38
C TYR A 233 -21.92 -13.82 15.64
N LYS A 234 -22.66 -14.09 14.55
CA LYS A 234 -22.44 -15.28 13.73
C LYS A 234 -21.41 -14.94 12.65
N LYS A 235 -20.37 -15.78 12.52
CA LYS A 235 -19.46 -15.71 11.38
C LYS A 235 -20.20 -15.97 10.08
N ILE A 236 -20.27 -14.97 9.20
CA ILE A 236 -21.00 -15.02 7.93
C ILE A 236 -20.09 -15.24 6.73
N ALA A 237 -18.81 -14.86 6.83
CA ALA A 237 -17.81 -15.01 5.80
C ALA A 237 -16.40 -14.97 6.41
N GLN A 238 -15.39 -15.32 5.61
CA GLN A 238 -13.98 -15.27 5.99
C GLN A 238 -13.12 -15.00 4.76
N ILE A 239 -12.14 -14.10 4.88
CA ILE A 239 -11.04 -13.97 3.91
C ILE A 239 -9.91 -14.84 4.42
N SER A 240 -9.72 -16.00 3.80
CA SER A 240 -8.79 -17.02 4.28
C SER A 240 -7.33 -16.68 3.98
N SER A 241 -6.46 -17.01 4.92
CA SER A 241 -5.01 -17.05 4.68
C SER A 241 -4.61 -18.19 3.74
N PHE A 242 -3.54 -18.00 2.98
CA PHE A 242 -2.83 -19.02 2.23
C PHE A 242 -2.06 -19.94 3.18
N GLY A 243 -2.07 -21.24 2.87
CA GLY A 243 -1.21 -22.23 3.53
C GLY A 243 -1.81 -22.93 4.75
N THR A 244 -1.19 -24.07 5.10
CA THR A 244 -1.50 -24.95 6.24
C THR A 244 -0.70 -24.61 7.49
N GLN A 245 0.14 -23.57 7.45
CA GLN A 245 0.98 -23.18 8.59
C GLN A 245 0.14 -22.50 9.68
N PHE A 246 0.03 -23.16 10.83
CA PHE A 246 -0.72 -22.74 12.02
C PHE A 246 -0.11 -21.54 12.77
N GLN A 247 0.69 -20.69 12.11
CA GLN A 247 1.24 -19.51 12.77
C GLN A 247 0.11 -18.48 12.98
N PRO A 248 -0.08 -17.97 14.20
CA PRO A 248 -1.15 -17.03 14.48
C PRO A 248 -0.91 -15.73 13.72
N LEU A 249 -1.95 -15.26 13.03
CA LEU A 249 -1.94 -13.93 12.44
C LEU A 249 -1.71 -12.89 13.54
N ARG A 250 -0.91 -11.88 13.24
CA ARG A 250 -0.55 -10.81 14.19
C ARG A 250 -1.31 -9.53 13.87
N PHE A 251 -1.44 -9.21 12.58
CA PHE A 251 -2.13 -8.01 12.14
C PHE A 251 -2.59 -8.10 10.69
N LEU A 252 -3.53 -7.21 10.34
CA LEU A 252 -3.87 -6.80 8.98
C LEU A 252 -3.24 -5.43 8.74
N ALA A 253 -2.63 -5.21 7.58
CA ALA A 253 -2.10 -3.90 7.21
C ALA A 253 -2.53 -3.47 5.80
N LEU A 254 -2.79 -2.17 5.64
CA LEU A 254 -2.95 -1.50 4.36
C LEU A 254 -1.60 -0.91 3.93
N GLY A 255 -1.02 -1.46 2.87
CA GLY A 255 0.32 -1.12 2.43
C GLY A 255 0.47 0.35 2.04
N ASN A 256 1.45 1.03 2.62
CA ASN A 256 1.60 2.47 2.45
C ASN A 256 2.04 2.94 1.05
N LYS A 257 2.81 2.11 0.36
CA LYS A 257 3.29 2.38 -1.00
C LYS A 257 2.27 1.94 -2.06
N THR A 258 1.68 0.76 -1.89
CA THR A 258 0.91 0.08 -2.93
C THR A 258 -0.60 0.16 -2.74
N GLY A 259 -1.07 0.44 -1.52
CA GLY A 259 -2.48 0.30 -1.16
C GLY A 259 -2.95 -1.15 -1.05
N ASN A 260 -2.07 -2.15 -1.24
CA ASN A 260 -2.50 -3.54 -1.12
C ASN A 260 -2.77 -3.90 0.35
N MET A 261 -3.82 -4.65 0.62
CA MET A 261 -4.13 -5.16 1.95
C MET A 261 -3.58 -6.56 2.11
N GLY A 262 -2.96 -6.82 3.27
CA GLY A 262 -2.44 -8.14 3.62
C GLY A 262 -2.72 -8.54 5.05
N LEU A 263 -2.71 -9.85 5.29
CA LEU A 263 -2.74 -10.46 6.61
C LEU A 263 -1.35 -11.01 6.91
N TYR A 264 -0.80 -10.73 8.09
CA TYR A 264 0.59 -11.01 8.40
C TYR A 264 0.75 -11.89 9.63
N PHE A 265 1.69 -12.82 9.56
CA PHE A 265 2.18 -13.61 10.69
C PHE A 265 3.67 -13.37 10.87
N TYR A 266 4.20 -13.66 12.05
CA TYR A 266 5.63 -13.59 12.29
C TYR A 266 6.29 -14.94 11.96
N SER A 267 7.31 -14.94 11.12
CA SER A 267 8.14 -16.11 10.84
C SER A 267 9.39 -16.07 11.73
N PRO A 268 9.52 -16.97 12.75
CA PRO A 268 10.70 -17.01 13.60
C PRO A 268 11.98 -17.36 12.82
N GLU A 269 11.85 -18.16 11.76
CA GLU A 269 12.96 -18.57 10.90
C GLU A 269 13.55 -17.38 10.13
N LYS A 270 12.67 -16.55 9.53
CA LYS A 270 13.09 -15.37 8.76
C LYS A 270 13.28 -14.11 9.62
N ARG A 271 12.82 -14.16 10.87
CA ARG A 271 12.76 -13.02 11.80
C ARG A 271 12.02 -11.82 11.21
N SER A 272 11.01 -12.09 10.39
CA SER A 272 10.25 -11.09 9.63
C SER A 272 8.75 -11.40 9.67
N PHE A 273 7.95 -10.37 9.40
CA PHE A 273 6.54 -10.56 9.11
C PHE A 273 6.34 -10.99 7.67
N GLU A 274 5.65 -12.11 7.49
CA GLU A 274 5.35 -12.68 6.20
C GLU A 274 3.86 -12.55 5.91
N ALA A 275 3.52 -12.32 4.64
CA ALA A 275 2.13 -12.23 4.22
C ALA A 275 1.51 -13.63 4.14
N ALA A 276 0.50 -13.87 4.98
CA ALA A 276 -0.38 -15.03 4.86
C ALA A 276 -1.47 -14.80 3.79
N PHE A 277 -1.78 -13.55 3.45
CA PHE A 277 -2.77 -13.21 2.43
C PHE A 277 -2.41 -11.86 1.82
N GLN A 278 -2.72 -11.68 0.54
CA GLN A 278 -2.72 -10.39 -0.14
C GLN A 278 -3.99 -10.26 -0.99
N ALA A 279 -4.62 -9.08 -0.96
CA ALA A 279 -5.85 -8.83 -1.70
C ALA A 279 -5.62 -8.85 -3.23
N LEU A 280 -4.47 -8.33 -3.67
CA LEU A 280 -4.07 -8.23 -5.07
C LEU A 280 -2.77 -9.01 -5.29
N ASN A 281 -2.76 -9.93 -6.25
CA ASN A 281 -1.63 -10.83 -6.49
C ASN A 281 -0.73 -10.37 -7.65
N THR A 282 -1.20 -9.47 -8.51
CA THR A 282 -0.41 -8.97 -9.65
C THR A 282 -0.14 -7.48 -9.50
N THR A 283 1.03 -7.05 -9.94
CA THR A 283 1.44 -5.64 -9.89
C THR A 283 0.46 -4.76 -10.67
N CYS A 284 0.00 -5.20 -11.85
CA CYS A 284 -0.92 -4.43 -12.68
C CYS A 284 -2.36 -4.35 -12.16
N ASP A 285 -2.71 -5.07 -11.09
CA ASP A 285 -3.98 -4.89 -10.40
C ASP A 285 -3.93 -3.79 -9.33
N LEU A 286 -2.74 -3.26 -9.01
CA LEU A 286 -2.58 -2.14 -8.09
C LEU A 286 -3.08 -0.84 -8.71
N PRO A 287 -3.77 0.02 -7.95
CA PRO A 287 -4.39 1.25 -8.46
C PRO A 287 -3.37 2.27 -8.98
N LEU A 288 -2.16 2.29 -8.41
CA LEU A 288 -1.03 3.15 -8.81
C LEU A 288 0.19 2.33 -9.24
N ALA A 289 -0.02 1.18 -9.90
CA ALA A 289 1.06 0.33 -10.43
C ALA A 289 2.05 1.10 -11.31
N CYS A 290 1.50 2.01 -12.13
CA CYS A 290 2.25 2.98 -12.91
C CYS A 290 1.89 4.40 -12.46
N ARG A 291 2.80 5.34 -12.71
CA ARG A 291 2.52 6.77 -12.53
C ARG A 291 1.31 7.20 -13.37
N PRO A 292 0.64 8.31 -13.02
CA PRO A 292 -0.45 8.85 -13.82
C PRO A 292 -0.10 8.91 -15.31
N TYR A 293 -1.06 8.62 -16.19
CA TYR A 293 -0.87 8.46 -17.64
C TYR A 293 0.02 7.28 -18.08
N GLY A 294 0.41 6.40 -17.16
CA GLY A 294 1.07 5.13 -17.45
C GLY A 294 0.08 3.98 -17.64
N ILE A 295 0.40 3.06 -18.55
CA ILE A 295 -0.29 1.80 -18.82
C ILE A 295 0.57 0.66 -18.29
N CYS A 296 0.02 -0.17 -17.42
CA CYS A 296 0.69 -1.40 -16.98
C CYS A 296 0.50 -2.50 -18.02
N THR A 297 1.60 -2.98 -18.61
CA THR A 297 1.62 -3.99 -19.67
C THR A 297 1.50 -5.41 -19.09
N LEU A 298 1.19 -6.39 -19.94
CA LEU A 298 1.17 -7.80 -19.54
C LEU A 298 2.51 -8.32 -18.99
N SER A 299 3.62 -7.62 -19.27
CA SER A 299 4.95 -7.91 -18.73
C SER A 299 5.23 -7.24 -17.38
N ASN A 300 4.22 -6.68 -16.70
CA ASN A 300 4.34 -5.87 -15.49
C ASN A 300 5.25 -4.63 -15.63
N ALA A 301 5.37 -4.10 -16.85
CA ALA A 301 6.14 -2.90 -17.12
C ALA A 301 5.21 -1.70 -17.37
N CYS A 302 5.71 -0.48 -17.16
CA CYS A 302 4.94 0.73 -17.43
C CYS A 302 5.29 1.30 -18.80
N SER A 303 4.27 1.56 -19.62
CA SER A 303 4.36 2.30 -20.87
C SER A 303 3.58 3.61 -20.75
N CYS A 304 4.19 4.74 -21.06
CA CYS A 304 3.49 6.03 -20.97
C CYS A 304 2.59 6.25 -22.19
N ILE A 305 1.41 6.83 -21.96
CA ILE A 305 0.62 7.45 -23.02
C ILE A 305 1.44 8.61 -23.56
N ARG A 306 2.01 8.47 -24.76
CA ARG A 306 2.87 9.49 -25.36
C ARG A 306 2.03 10.69 -25.81
N LEU A 307 2.04 11.74 -24.99
CA LEU A 307 1.48 13.05 -25.27
C LEU A 307 2.62 13.92 -25.83
N LEU A 308 2.50 14.40 -27.07
CA LEU A 308 3.61 15.03 -27.83
C LEU A 308 4.14 16.37 -27.30
N THR A 309 3.71 16.83 -26.12
CA THR A 309 4.17 18.13 -25.58
C THR A 309 5.50 18.05 -24.81
N ALA A 310 6.06 16.87 -24.53
CA ALA A 310 7.39 16.77 -23.93
C ALA A 310 8.48 16.88 -25.01
N LYS A 311 9.27 17.97 -24.94
CA LYS A 311 10.54 18.15 -25.67
C LYS A 311 11.32 16.83 -25.73
N LYS A 312 11.89 16.51 -26.89
CA LYS A 312 12.85 15.41 -27.09
C LYS A 312 13.83 15.38 -25.90
N GLY A 313 13.75 14.34 -25.06
CA GLY A 313 14.66 14.16 -23.94
C GLY A 313 14.06 13.66 -22.61
N ALA A 314 12.76 13.38 -22.50
CA ALA A 314 12.21 12.81 -21.28
C ALA A 314 12.41 11.27 -21.28
N GLY A 315 13.13 10.76 -20.28
CA GLY A 315 13.32 9.34 -20.03
C GLY A 315 12.02 8.60 -19.72
N SER A 316 12.13 7.39 -19.16
CA SER A 316 11.04 6.48 -18.76
C SER A 316 9.99 7.05 -17.79
N ASP A 317 9.97 8.35 -17.53
CA ASP A 317 9.17 8.99 -16.51
C ASP A 317 7.94 9.66 -17.12
N CYS A 318 6.75 9.15 -16.81
CA CYS A 318 5.46 9.68 -17.26
C CYS A 318 5.09 11.01 -16.56
N ASN A 319 6.04 11.94 -16.39
CA ASN A 319 5.88 13.19 -15.63
C ASN A 319 5.03 14.27 -16.33
N GLY A 320 4.29 13.92 -17.38
CA GLY A 320 3.51 14.85 -18.20
C GLY A 320 2.03 14.83 -17.87
N GLY A 321 1.65 14.92 -16.59
CA GLY A 321 0.25 15.17 -16.24
C GLY A 321 -0.15 16.60 -16.60
N PHE A 322 -1.37 16.80 -17.10
CA PHE A 322 -1.91 18.14 -17.29
C PHE A 322 -2.23 18.76 -15.93
N SER A 323 -1.35 19.64 -15.46
CA SER A 323 -1.50 20.39 -14.19
C SER A 323 -2.51 21.56 -14.31
N GLU A 324 -2.86 21.96 -15.53
CA GLU A 324 -3.81 23.02 -15.82
C GLU A 324 -5.21 22.43 -16.10
N GLY A 325 -6.27 23.14 -15.69
CA GLY A 325 -7.64 22.72 -15.96
C GLY A 325 -7.92 22.65 -17.47
N PHE A 326 -8.55 21.57 -17.93
CA PHE A 326 -8.87 21.37 -19.36
C PHE A 326 -9.86 22.39 -19.94
N CYS A 327 -10.40 23.30 -19.12
CA CYS A 327 -11.37 24.32 -19.53
C CYS A 327 -10.76 25.72 -19.70
N ASP A 328 -9.50 25.92 -19.31
CA ASP A 328 -8.90 27.26 -19.27
C ASP A 328 -8.15 27.62 -20.57
N LYS A 329 -7.73 26.63 -21.38
CA LYS A 329 -7.03 26.85 -22.66
C LYS A 329 -7.35 25.78 -23.71
N GLY A 330 -8.01 26.18 -24.79
CA GLY A 330 -8.23 25.35 -25.99
C GLY A 330 -9.40 24.37 -25.90
N GLN A 331 -9.75 23.77 -27.03
CA GLN A 331 -10.76 22.71 -27.10
C GLN A 331 -10.10 21.35 -26.81
N PRO A 332 -10.35 20.70 -25.66
CA PRO A 332 -9.78 19.38 -25.40
C PRO A 332 -10.32 18.34 -26.40
N GLU A 333 -9.53 17.31 -26.67
CA GLU A 333 -9.94 16.13 -27.45
C GLU A 333 -9.83 14.86 -26.59
N MET A 334 -10.53 13.80 -27.00
CA MET A 334 -10.44 12.50 -26.33
C MET A 334 -9.58 11.54 -27.17
N LEU A 335 -8.46 11.11 -26.59
CA LEU A 335 -7.59 10.11 -27.17
C LEU A 335 -8.08 8.70 -26.84
N GLU A 336 -8.47 7.94 -27.86
CA GLU A 336 -8.84 6.54 -27.69
C GLU A 336 -7.64 5.61 -27.53
N LEU A 337 -7.72 4.70 -26.56
CA LEU A 337 -6.73 3.67 -26.32
C LEU A 337 -7.35 2.28 -26.52
N SER A 338 -6.78 1.51 -27.44
CA SER A 338 -7.23 0.15 -27.75
C SER A 338 -6.55 -0.91 -26.86
N GLY A 339 -7.30 -1.90 -26.38
CA GLY A 339 -6.75 -3.03 -25.63
C GLY A 339 -6.27 -2.66 -24.22
N VAL A 340 -6.92 -1.67 -23.61
CA VAL A 340 -6.67 -1.26 -22.22
C VAL A 340 -7.98 -1.17 -21.45
N SER A 341 -7.88 -1.30 -20.13
CA SER A 341 -8.99 -1.13 -19.17
C SER A 341 -8.46 -0.42 -17.92
N SER A 342 -9.35 -0.15 -16.97
CA SER A 342 -8.99 0.39 -15.65
C SER A 342 -9.25 -0.64 -14.55
N VAL A 343 -8.35 -0.71 -13.58
CA VAL A 343 -8.57 -1.45 -12.31
C VAL A 343 -9.44 -0.65 -11.35
N LEU A 344 -9.58 0.65 -11.58
CA LEU A 344 -10.41 1.55 -10.79
C LEU A 344 -11.87 1.38 -11.17
N ARG A 345 -12.69 1.05 -10.17
CA ARG A 345 -14.12 0.84 -10.29
C ARG A 345 -14.86 2.05 -9.76
N THR A 346 -15.88 2.46 -10.50
CA THR A 346 -16.83 3.51 -10.14
C THR A 346 -18.19 3.15 -10.69
N ALA A 347 -19.25 3.77 -10.15
CA ALA A 347 -20.58 3.60 -10.71
C ALA A 347 -20.63 4.20 -12.14
N PRO A 348 -21.42 3.62 -13.06
CA PRO A 348 -21.61 4.20 -14.38
C PRO A 348 -22.21 5.60 -14.23
N LYS A 349 -21.59 6.58 -14.89
CA LYS A 349 -22.09 7.95 -14.97
C LYS A 349 -23.41 7.99 -15.73
N ARG A 350 -23.52 7.19 -16.80
CA ARG A 350 -24.75 6.93 -17.55
C ARG A 350 -24.77 5.50 -18.09
N VAL A 351 -25.99 4.99 -18.26
CA VAL A 351 -26.28 3.69 -18.87
C VAL A 351 -27.06 3.88 -20.16
N ASN A 352 -26.99 2.91 -21.07
CA ASN A 352 -27.63 2.89 -22.38
C ASN A 352 -27.30 4.11 -23.26
N VAL A 353 -26.06 4.57 -23.22
CA VAL A 353 -25.56 5.70 -24.04
C VAL A 353 -24.64 5.21 -25.15
N SER A 354 -24.47 6.01 -26.21
CA SER A 354 -23.46 5.75 -27.24
C SER A 354 -22.05 6.09 -26.73
N LYS A 355 -21.04 5.57 -27.43
CA LYS A 355 -19.63 5.93 -27.18
C LYS A 355 -19.40 7.43 -27.30
N GLU A 356 -19.92 8.05 -28.36
CA GLU A 356 -19.84 9.51 -28.60
C GLU A 356 -20.48 10.32 -27.48
N THR A 357 -21.61 9.83 -26.93
CA THR A 357 -22.24 10.48 -25.77
C THR A 357 -21.33 10.39 -24.55
N CYS A 358 -20.69 9.24 -24.32
CA CYS A 358 -19.75 9.06 -23.21
C CYS A 358 -18.51 9.96 -23.34
N GLU A 359 -17.99 10.09 -24.56
CA GLU A 359 -16.90 10.98 -24.91
C GLU A 359 -17.25 12.44 -24.57
N ASN A 360 -18.39 12.92 -25.06
CA ASN A 360 -18.87 14.28 -24.83
C ASN A 360 -19.12 14.59 -23.35
N LEU A 361 -19.60 13.61 -22.57
CA LEU A 361 -19.77 13.78 -21.11
C LEU A 361 -18.46 14.12 -20.41
N CYS A 362 -17.34 13.52 -20.82
CA CYS A 362 -16.03 13.84 -20.24
C CYS A 362 -15.45 15.14 -20.80
N LEU A 363 -15.66 15.43 -22.09
CA LEU A 363 -15.21 16.67 -22.71
C LEU A 363 -15.81 17.91 -22.05
N GLN A 364 -17.09 17.85 -21.69
CA GLN A 364 -17.81 18.96 -21.04
C GLN A 364 -17.50 19.11 -19.54
N ASP A 365 -17.01 18.05 -18.88
CA ASP A 365 -16.63 18.11 -17.46
C ASP A 365 -15.16 18.52 -17.30
N CYS A 366 -14.93 19.72 -16.75
CA CYS A 366 -13.59 20.24 -16.47
C CYS A 366 -12.77 19.38 -15.50
N LYS A 367 -13.43 18.55 -14.69
CA LYS A 367 -12.79 17.66 -13.72
C LYS A 367 -12.62 16.23 -14.24
N CYS A 368 -13.15 15.91 -15.42
CA CYS A 368 -12.95 14.62 -16.04
C CYS A 368 -11.61 14.59 -16.79
N ALA A 369 -10.82 13.55 -16.52
CA ALA A 369 -9.53 13.28 -17.16
C ALA A 369 -9.59 12.07 -18.10
N ALA A 370 -10.53 11.13 -17.89
CA ALA A 370 -10.72 9.98 -18.76
C ALA A 370 -12.16 9.43 -18.69
N ALA A 371 -12.54 8.67 -19.71
CA ALA A 371 -13.78 7.93 -19.77
C ALA A 371 -13.53 6.47 -20.21
N LEU A 372 -14.32 5.53 -19.70
CA LEU A 372 -14.36 4.16 -20.16
C LEU A 372 -15.77 3.87 -20.68
N TYR A 373 -15.85 3.49 -21.95
CA TYR A 373 -17.07 3.02 -22.58
C TYR A 373 -17.07 1.49 -22.63
N SER A 374 -18.15 0.88 -22.17
CA SER A 374 -18.43 -0.55 -22.30
C SER A 374 -19.57 -0.74 -23.30
N ALA A 375 -19.31 -1.42 -24.41
CA ALA A 375 -20.30 -1.64 -25.46
C ALA A 375 -21.42 -2.63 -25.07
N GLY A 376 -21.30 -3.28 -23.91
CA GLY A 376 -22.12 -4.45 -23.54
C GLY A 376 -21.75 -5.68 -24.38
N LYS A 377 -22.16 -6.87 -23.94
CA LYS A 377 -22.15 -8.09 -24.77
C LYS A 377 -23.53 -8.24 -25.38
N ASP A 378 -23.57 -8.58 -26.68
CA ASP A 378 -24.77 -8.69 -27.50
C ASP A 378 -25.97 -9.28 -26.73
N GLY A 379 -26.92 -8.41 -26.37
CA GLY A 379 -28.21 -8.77 -25.76
C GLY A 379 -28.24 -9.02 -24.24
N THR A 380 -27.10 -9.02 -23.52
CA THR A 380 -27.07 -9.42 -22.09
C THR A 380 -26.55 -8.36 -21.12
N SER A 381 -25.85 -7.33 -21.58
CA SER A 381 -25.44 -6.20 -20.71
C SER A 381 -25.68 -4.84 -21.34
N SER A 382 -26.06 -3.87 -20.50
CA SER A 382 -26.27 -2.48 -20.89
C SER A 382 -24.97 -1.84 -21.37
N ARG A 383 -25.09 -0.88 -22.29
CA ARG A 383 -23.98 0.01 -22.67
C ARG A 383 -23.72 0.96 -21.52
N GLU A 384 -22.48 1.05 -21.04
CA GLU A 384 -22.16 1.80 -19.83
C GLU A 384 -21.05 2.81 -20.09
N CYS A 385 -21.20 3.98 -19.47
CA CYS A 385 -20.20 5.05 -19.51
C CYS A 385 -19.69 5.34 -18.10
N PHE A 386 -18.39 5.23 -17.91
CA PHE A 386 -17.69 5.55 -16.67
C PHE A 386 -16.79 6.77 -16.88
N THR A 387 -16.75 7.69 -15.91
CA THR A 387 -15.91 8.89 -15.97
C THR A 387 -14.94 8.90 -14.80
N TYR A 388 -13.70 9.35 -15.06
CA TYR A 388 -12.61 9.37 -14.10
C TYR A 388 -12.00 10.78 -14.06
N GLY A 389 -11.77 11.31 -12.86
CA GLY A 389 -11.02 12.56 -12.67
C GLY A 389 -9.51 12.43 -12.59
N LEU A 390 -8.96 11.23 -12.79
CA LEU A 390 -7.53 11.00 -12.90
C LEU A 390 -7.25 9.83 -13.84
N VAL A 391 -6.09 9.85 -14.53
CA VAL A 391 -5.65 8.76 -15.41
C VAL A 391 -4.66 7.89 -14.64
N SER A 392 -5.15 6.86 -13.97
CA SER A 392 -4.32 5.88 -13.24
C SER A 392 -5.02 4.53 -13.18
N GLY A 393 -4.28 3.49 -12.79
CA GLY A 393 -4.80 2.14 -12.75
C GLY A 393 -5.12 1.59 -14.15
N VAL A 394 -4.54 2.15 -15.20
CA VAL A 394 -4.75 1.70 -16.58
C VAL A 394 -3.88 0.47 -16.82
N LYS A 395 -4.48 -0.62 -17.27
CA LYS A 395 -3.77 -1.87 -17.60
C LYS A 395 -4.12 -2.39 -18.98
N GLN A 396 -3.17 -3.06 -19.60
CA GLN A 396 -3.38 -3.76 -20.85
C GLN A 396 -4.30 -4.97 -20.63
N VAL A 397 -5.25 -5.17 -21.54
CA VAL A 397 -6.15 -6.32 -21.57
C VAL A 397 -6.14 -6.94 -22.96
N GLU A 398 -6.59 -8.20 -23.05
CA GLU A 398 -6.76 -8.85 -24.34
C GLU A 398 -7.73 -8.06 -25.24
N ARG A 399 -7.52 -8.14 -26.56
CA ARG A 399 -8.42 -7.49 -27.52
C ARG A 399 -9.76 -8.22 -27.57
N GLY A 400 -10.84 -7.48 -27.84
CA GLY A 400 -12.19 -8.05 -27.96
C GLY A 400 -13.04 -7.97 -26.68
N THR A 401 -12.61 -7.23 -25.66
CA THR A 401 -13.38 -7.02 -24.42
C THR A 401 -14.59 -6.10 -24.58
N GLY A 402 -14.75 -5.42 -25.73
CA GLY A 402 -15.80 -4.42 -25.94
C GLY A 402 -15.60 -3.12 -25.15
N LEU A 403 -14.39 -2.93 -24.57
CA LEU A 403 -14.03 -1.77 -23.78
C LEU A 403 -13.26 -0.74 -24.63
N THR A 404 -13.62 0.53 -24.52
CA THR A 404 -12.86 1.64 -25.10
C THR A 404 -12.54 2.66 -24.03
N PHE A 405 -11.26 2.76 -23.68
CA PHE A 405 -10.76 3.76 -22.73
C PHE A 405 -10.31 5.00 -23.49
N MET A 406 -10.70 6.17 -23.01
CA MET A 406 -10.51 7.45 -23.69
C MET A 406 -9.92 8.44 -22.70
N VAL A 407 -8.82 9.10 -23.07
CA VAL A 407 -8.11 10.06 -22.20
C VAL A 407 -8.27 11.46 -22.73
N LYS A 408 -8.64 12.40 -21.87
CA LYS A 408 -8.79 13.80 -22.22
C LYS A 408 -7.41 14.44 -22.37
N VAL A 409 -7.16 15.10 -23.49
CA VAL A 409 -5.88 15.74 -23.83
C VAL A 409 -6.13 17.12 -24.45
N PRO A 410 -5.21 18.09 -24.34
CA PRO A 410 -5.32 19.38 -25.03
C PRO A 410 -5.28 19.23 -26.56
N ASN A 411 -5.90 20.18 -27.28
CA ASN A 411 -5.89 20.22 -28.74
C ASN A 411 -4.46 20.25 -29.30
N GLY A 412 -4.22 19.58 -30.43
CA GLY A 412 -2.93 19.58 -31.13
C GLY A 412 -1.92 18.56 -30.59
N THR A 413 -2.32 17.74 -29.61
CA THR A 413 -1.51 16.64 -29.08
C THR A 413 -1.59 15.44 -30.01
N ARG A 414 -1.06 15.54 -31.23
CA ARG A 414 -1.00 14.39 -32.15
C ARG A 414 -0.29 13.25 -31.43
N VAL A 415 -0.84 12.05 -31.37
CA VAL A 415 -0.01 10.89 -31.00
C VAL A 415 0.82 10.58 -32.23
N SER A 416 2.14 10.41 -32.07
CA SER A 416 2.91 9.69 -33.09
C SER A 416 2.48 8.22 -33.05
N HIS A 417 1.29 7.93 -33.57
CA HIS A 417 1.09 6.70 -34.30
C HIS A 417 1.78 6.93 -35.63
N GLY A 418 3.10 6.72 -35.64
CA GLY A 418 3.74 6.36 -36.88
C GLY A 418 2.86 5.29 -37.51
N LYS A 419 2.38 5.56 -38.74
CA LYS A 419 1.90 4.54 -39.69
C LYS A 419 3.02 3.51 -39.78
N SER A 420 3.00 2.59 -38.84
CA SER A 420 4.12 1.70 -38.65
C SER A 420 3.68 0.40 -39.28
N ASN A 421 4.29 0.11 -40.43
CA ASN A 421 4.49 -1.23 -40.97
C ASN A 421 5.27 -2.14 -39.96
N VAL A 422 5.22 -1.85 -38.66
CA VAL A 422 5.94 -2.49 -37.56
C VAL A 422 5.17 -3.70 -37.01
N LYS A 423 3.90 -3.90 -37.42
CA LYS A 423 3.24 -5.21 -37.29
C LYS A 423 4.07 -6.36 -37.90
N LYS A 424 5.01 -6.07 -38.81
CA LYS A 424 5.86 -7.08 -39.45
C LYS A 424 7.23 -7.27 -38.82
N TRP A 425 7.79 -6.28 -38.11
CA TRP A 425 9.18 -6.33 -37.63
C TRP A 425 9.34 -6.79 -36.17
N VAL A 426 8.34 -6.58 -35.31
CA VAL A 426 8.41 -7.04 -33.91
C VAL A 426 8.25 -8.57 -33.80
N LEU A 427 7.48 -9.19 -34.70
CA LEU A 427 7.36 -10.65 -34.77
C LEU A 427 8.64 -11.35 -35.27
N VAL A 428 9.49 -10.65 -36.02
CA VAL A 428 10.75 -11.23 -36.54
C VAL A 428 11.84 -11.21 -35.46
N MET A 429 11.92 -10.17 -34.64
CA MET A 429 12.97 -10.07 -33.61
C MET A 429 12.74 -11.00 -32.40
N VAL A 430 11.50 -11.23 -32.00
CA VAL A 430 11.18 -12.17 -30.90
C VAL A 430 11.39 -13.63 -31.34
N GLY A 431 10.99 -13.97 -32.59
CA GLY A 431 11.23 -15.31 -33.14
C GLY A 431 12.71 -15.65 -33.36
N VAL A 432 13.57 -14.67 -33.66
CA VAL A 432 15.01 -14.90 -33.81
C VAL A 432 15.69 -15.13 -32.46
N ILE A 433 15.31 -14.40 -31.40
CA ILE A 433 15.89 -14.59 -30.06
C ILE A 433 15.42 -15.90 -29.46
N ASP A 434 14.12 -16.20 -29.50
CA ASP A 434 13.58 -17.48 -28.99
C ASP A 434 14.11 -18.66 -29.80
N GLY A 435 14.23 -18.51 -31.13
CA GLY A 435 14.82 -19.51 -32.01
C GLY A 435 16.31 -19.78 -31.71
N LEU A 436 17.09 -18.73 -31.43
CA LEU A 436 18.50 -18.87 -31.03
C LEU A 436 18.64 -19.56 -29.66
N ILE A 437 17.79 -19.24 -28.69
CA ILE A 437 17.79 -19.90 -27.37
C ILE A 437 17.43 -21.38 -27.52
N ILE A 438 16.39 -21.71 -28.30
CA ILE A 438 15.99 -23.09 -28.56
C ILE A 438 17.11 -23.86 -29.28
N LEU A 439 17.76 -23.26 -30.27
CA LEU A 439 18.91 -23.86 -30.98
C LEU A 439 20.10 -24.12 -30.04
N LEU A 440 20.40 -23.19 -29.12
CA LEU A 440 21.48 -23.37 -28.15
C LEU A 440 21.14 -24.48 -27.13
N VAL A 441 19.89 -24.54 -26.66
CA VAL A 441 19.44 -25.58 -25.71
C VAL A 441 19.42 -26.97 -26.38
N LEU A 442 18.86 -27.08 -27.58
CA LEU A 442 18.82 -28.35 -28.33
C LEU A 442 20.22 -28.76 -28.79
N GLY A 443 21.06 -27.82 -29.23
CA GLY A 443 22.46 -28.05 -29.57
C GLY A 443 23.28 -28.52 -28.37
N GLY A 444 23.08 -27.90 -27.20
CA GLY A 444 23.71 -28.31 -25.94
C GLY A 444 23.27 -29.70 -25.49
N LEU A 445 21.97 -30.01 -25.54
CA LEU A 445 21.43 -31.34 -25.25
C LEU A 445 21.98 -32.39 -26.22
N GLY A 446 22.02 -32.08 -27.52
CA GLY A 446 22.59 -32.95 -28.55
C GLY A 446 24.08 -33.23 -28.31
N TYR A 447 24.86 -32.19 -28.00
CA TYR A 447 26.27 -32.31 -27.65
C TYR A 447 26.47 -33.19 -26.41
N CYS A 448 25.69 -32.97 -25.34
CA CYS A 448 25.74 -33.80 -24.14
C CYS A 448 25.39 -35.26 -24.42
N LEU A 449 24.40 -35.54 -25.27
CA LEU A 449 24.03 -36.91 -25.65
C LEU A 449 25.11 -37.58 -26.49
N VAL A 450 25.72 -36.87 -27.43
CA VAL A 450 26.87 -37.35 -28.21
C VAL A 450 28.08 -37.61 -27.31
N GLN A 451 28.35 -36.71 -26.36
CA GLN A 451 29.43 -36.88 -25.40
C GLN A 451 29.17 -38.06 -24.46
N ARG A 452 27.92 -38.27 -24.03
CA ARG A 452 27.50 -39.47 -23.28
C ARG A 452 27.69 -40.75 -24.10
N ARG A 453 27.32 -40.74 -25.38
CA ARG A 453 27.53 -41.90 -26.29
C ARG A 453 29.01 -42.17 -26.55
N ARG A 454 29.83 -41.14 -26.75
CA ARG A 454 31.29 -41.28 -26.90
C ARG A 454 31.96 -41.81 -25.63
N ARG A 455 31.53 -41.36 -24.44
CA ARG A 455 32.00 -41.93 -23.17
C ARG A 455 31.58 -43.40 -23.02
N ARG A 456 30.33 -43.76 -23.37
CA ARG A 456 29.90 -45.18 -23.36
C ARG A 456 30.69 -46.05 -24.34
N ARG A 457 31.00 -45.57 -25.55
CA ARG A 457 31.85 -46.30 -26.51
C ARG A 457 33.30 -46.44 -26.03
N ARG A 458 33.89 -45.41 -25.42
CA ARG A 458 35.23 -45.51 -24.81
C ARG A 458 35.24 -46.50 -23.65
N ASN A 459 34.18 -46.55 -22.85
CA ASN A 459 34.08 -47.51 -21.75
C ASN A 459 33.87 -48.95 -22.24
N MET A 460 33.21 -49.15 -23.39
CA MET A 460 33.13 -50.49 -24.03
C MET A 460 34.47 -50.93 -24.62
N LEU A 461 35.18 -50.05 -25.36
CA LEU A 461 36.51 -50.34 -25.90
C LEU A 461 37.58 -50.56 -24.81
N ALA A 462 37.44 -49.93 -23.64
CA ALA A 462 38.30 -50.19 -22.48
C ALA A 462 37.97 -51.51 -21.76
N SER A 463 36.76 -52.04 -21.92
CA SER A 463 36.37 -53.34 -21.35
C SER A 463 36.84 -54.51 -22.20
N ASP A 464 36.93 -54.35 -23.53
CA ASP A 464 37.44 -55.40 -24.43
C ASP A 464 38.97 -55.57 -24.32
N ASN A 465 39.72 -54.51 -23.99
CA ASN A 465 41.18 -54.59 -23.80
C ASN A 465 41.64 -55.18 -22.45
N ASN A 466 40.71 -55.44 -21.51
CA ASN A 466 41.02 -56.05 -20.21
C ASN A 466 40.68 -57.55 -20.14
N ASN A 467 40.23 -58.16 -21.24
CA ASN A 467 39.82 -59.57 -21.32
C ASN A 467 40.59 -60.38 -22.39
N THR A 468 41.81 -59.97 -22.72
CA THR A 468 42.77 -60.78 -23.51
C THR A 468 44.10 -60.90 -22.80
#